data_AF-A0A3M1I6M4-F1
#
_entry.id   AF-A0A3M1I6M4-F1
#
_cell.length_a   1.000
_cell.length_b   1.000
_cell.length_c   1.000
_cell.angle_alpha   90.00
_cell.angle_beta   90.00
_cell.angle_gamma   90.00
#
_symmetry.space_group_name_H-M   'P 1'
#
loop_
_entity.id
_entity.type
_entity.pdbx_description
1 polymer ?
#
loop_
_entity_poly.entity_id
_entity_poly.type
_entity_poly.pdbx_seq_one_letter_code
_entity_poly.pdbx_strand_id
1 'polypeptide(L)'
;MYGLSPFEQVALWAILATAVLGLLYAIFLRSQILREDKGDEKMQKIWGAIRDGADAYLRRQLKTILPLIGVLTIALFLSVYIVPPTPEALERFKNLSPDQVRLVIGLGRAIAFVMGASFSTAVGQIGMRMAVQGNVRVASAARRSF
;
A
#
# COMPACT_ATOMS: atom_id res chain seq x y z
N MET A 1 12.22 -7.09 27.05
CA MET A 1 12.81 -6.84 25.72
C MET A 1 13.74 -8.00 25.43
N TYR A 2 13.23 -8.99 24.69
CA TYR A 2 13.76 -10.36 24.64
C TYR A 2 14.78 -10.51 23.50
N GLY A 3 16.00 -10.95 23.80
CA GLY A 3 16.90 -11.67 22.88
C GLY A 3 17.49 -10.93 21.68
N LEU A 4 17.16 -9.67 21.43
CA LEU A 4 17.72 -8.92 20.31
C LEU A 4 19.12 -8.41 20.65
N SER A 5 20.08 -8.65 19.75
CA SER A 5 21.39 -8.05 19.79
C SER A 5 21.29 -6.52 19.69
N PRO A 6 22.27 -5.76 20.22
CA PRO A 6 22.30 -4.30 20.08
C PRO A 6 22.19 -3.85 18.61
N PHE A 7 22.78 -4.61 17.69
CA PHE A 7 22.69 -4.36 16.26
C PHE A 7 21.26 -4.51 15.73
N GLU A 8 20.55 -5.59 16.06
CA GLU A 8 19.16 -5.81 15.60
C GLU A 8 18.22 -4.72 16.11
N GLN A 9 18.40 -4.29 17.36
CA GLN A 9 17.61 -3.19 17.91
C GLN A 9 17.83 -1.88 17.14
N VAL A 10 19.10 -1.54 16.88
CA VAL A 10 19.45 -0.36 16.07
C VAL A 10 18.91 -0.49 14.65
N ALA A 11 19.01 -1.66 14.04
CA ALA A 11 18.51 -1.91 12.68
C ALA A 11 16.99 -1.72 12.58
N LEU A 12 16.21 -2.21 13.55
CA LEU A 12 14.76 -2.02 13.57
C LEU A 12 14.37 -0.53 13.66
N TRP A 13 15.07 0.24 14.51
CA TRP A 13 14.86 1.68 14.59
C TRP A 13 15.28 2.40 13.30
N ALA A 14 16.38 1.97 12.67
CA ALA A 14 16.85 2.54 11.41
C ALA A 14 15.88 2.29 10.24
N ILE A 15 15.28 1.09 10.17
CA ILE A 15 14.24 0.76 9.17
C ILE A 15 13.04 1.70 9.35
N LEU A 16 12.57 1.86 10.59
CA LEU A 16 11.44 2.75 10.89
C LEU A 16 11.75 4.21 10.53
N ALA A 17 12.95 4.69 10.89
CA ALA A 17 13.39 6.04 10.56
C ALA A 17 13.46 6.25 9.03
N THR A 18 14.01 5.29 8.30
CA THR A 18 14.12 5.36 6.83
C THR A 18 12.75 5.39 6.16
N ALA A 19 11.79 4.58 6.65
CA ALA A 19 10.42 4.59 6.14
C ALA A 19 9.74 5.96 6.35
N VAL A 20 9.91 6.57 7.52
CA VAL A 20 9.38 7.92 7.81
C VAL A 20 10.03 8.97 6.93
N LEU A 21 11.37 8.96 6.78
CA LEU A 21 12.09 9.89 5.92
C LEU A 21 11.67 9.77 4.46
N GLY A 22 11.47 8.54 3.97
CA GLY A 22 10.96 8.28 2.62
C GLY A 22 9.57 8.89 2.40
N LEU A 23 8.67 8.75 3.37
CA LEU A 23 7.33 9.36 3.30
C LEU A 23 7.38 10.89 3.31
N LEU A 24 8.22 11.48 4.18
CA LEU A 24 8.42 12.92 4.23
C LEU A 24 8.96 13.45 2.89
N TYR A 25 9.92 12.76 2.29
CA TYR A 25 10.48 13.13 0.99
C TYR A 25 9.43 13.01 -0.13
N ALA A 26 8.61 11.95 -0.13
CA ALA A 26 7.51 11.82 -1.08
C ALA A 26 6.48 12.96 -0.95
N ILE A 27 6.17 13.39 0.28
CA ILE A 27 5.30 14.55 0.54
C ILE A 27 5.95 15.84 0.04
N PHE A 28 7.25 16.01 0.26
CA PHE A 28 8.02 17.15 -0.23
C PHE A 28 7.96 17.23 -1.77
N LEU A 29 8.28 16.15 -2.48
CA LEU A 29 8.21 16.08 -3.95
C LEU A 29 6.79 16.34 -4.46
N ARG A 30 5.78 15.74 -3.83
CA ARG A 30 4.37 16.00 -4.15
C ARG A 30 4.05 17.49 -4.04
N SER A 31 4.46 18.13 -2.95
CA SER A 31 4.22 19.56 -2.73
C SER A 31 4.95 20.43 -3.75
N GLN A 32 6.18 20.07 -4.13
CA GLN A 32 6.90 20.77 -5.22
C GLN A 32 6.13 20.68 -6.53
N ILE A 33 5.75 19.47 -6.95
CA ILE A 33 5.00 19.27 -8.20
C ILE A 33 3.68 20.05 -8.17
N LEU A 34 2.91 19.97 -7.08
CA LEU A 34 1.58 20.59 -7.04
C LEU A 34 1.61 22.13 -7.07
N ARG A 35 2.73 22.75 -6.72
CA ARG A 35 2.94 24.21 -6.81
C ARG A 35 3.10 24.71 -8.24
N GLU A 36 3.53 23.84 -9.16
CA GLU A 36 3.65 24.20 -10.58
C GLU A 36 2.28 24.40 -11.24
N ASP A 37 2.24 25.29 -12.23
CA ASP A 37 1.01 25.61 -12.95
C ASP A 37 0.58 24.51 -13.93
N LYS A 38 -0.72 24.44 -14.20
CA LYS A 38 -1.32 23.45 -15.11
C LYS A 38 -1.38 23.93 -16.57
N GLY A 39 -0.69 25.01 -16.92
CA GLY A 39 -0.73 25.60 -18.25
C GLY A 39 -2.06 26.27 -18.59
N ASP A 40 -2.32 26.41 -19.88
CA ASP A 40 -3.48 27.13 -20.41
C ASP A 40 -4.80 26.34 -20.34
N GLU A 41 -5.91 27.00 -20.70
CA GLU A 41 -7.25 26.42 -20.66
C GLU A 41 -7.39 25.17 -21.55
N LYS A 42 -6.73 25.12 -22.70
CA LYS A 42 -6.80 23.96 -23.61
C LYS A 42 -6.14 22.75 -22.97
N MET A 43 -4.98 22.96 -22.34
CA MET A 43 -4.27 21.92 -21.58
C MET A 43 -5.12 21.42 -20.40
N GLN A 44 -5.73 22.33 -19.64
CA GLN A 44 -6.59 21.97 -18.51
C GLN A 44 -7.85 21.21 -18.95
N LYS A 45 -8.42 21.54 -20.12
CA LYS A 45 -9.57 20.81 -20.70
C LYS A 45 -9.21 19.36 -21.04
N ILE A 46 -8.07 19.13 -21.70
CA ILE A 46 -7.59 17.78 -22.04
C ILE A 46 -7.26 17.01 -20.75
N TRP A 47 -6.54 17.65 -19.83
CA TRP A 47 -6.22 17.07 -18.52
C TRP A 47 -7.47 16.65 -17.74
N GLY A 48 -8.53 17.46 -17.77
CA GLY A 48 -9.81 17.13 -17.15
C GLY A 48 -10.38 15.82 -17.67
N ALA A 49 -10.41 15.64 -18.99
CA ALA A 49 -10.89 14.39 -19.61
C ALA A 49 -10.02 13.17 -19.21
N ILE A 50 -8.69 13.34 -19.17
CA ILE A 50 -7.76 12.28 -18.74
C ILE A 50 -8.01 11.91 -17.28
N ARG A 51 -8.16 12.91 -16.41
CA ARG A 51 -8.43 12.70 -14.99
C ARG A 51 -9.75 11.97 -14.77
N ASP A 52 -10.80 12.39 -15.45
CA ASP A 52 -12.12 11.77 -15.29
C ASP A 52 -12.10 10.30 -15.76
N GLY A 53 -11.38 10.01 -16.85
CA GLY A 53 -11.14 8.64 -17.32
C GLY A 53 -10.32 7.81 -16.33
N ALA A 54 -9.25 8.37 -15.77
CA ALA A 54 -8.44 7.71 -14.75
C ALA A 54 -9.24 7.41 -13.48
N ASP A 55 -10.02 8.37 -12.98
CA ASP A 55 -10.88 8.16 -11.81
C ASP A 55 -12.00 7.14 -12.10
N ALA A 56 -12.54 7.09 -13.32
CA ALA A 56 -13.49 6.05 -13.72
C ALA A 56 -12.84 4.65 -13.73
N TYR A 57 -11.64 4.53 -14.31
CA TYR A 57 -10.86 3.28 -14.31
C TYR A 57 -10.55 2.82 -12.88
N LEU A 58 -10.01 3.68 -12.03
CA LEU A 58 -9.66 3.36 -10.64
C LEU A 58 -10.88 2.90 -9.83
N ARG A 59 -12.03 3.57 -9.99
CA ARG A 59 -13.28 3.18 -9.35
C ARG A 59 -13.75 1.80 -9.82
N ARG A 60 -13.64 1.51 -11.13
CA ARG A 60 -14.00 0.20 -11.68
C ARG A 60 -13.05 -0.89 -11.18
N GLN A 61 -11.74 -0.64 -11.22
CA GLN A 61 -10.71 -1.54 -10.72
C GLN A 61 -10.93 -1.89 -9.26
N LEU A 62 -11.18 -0.89 -8.40
CA LEU A 62 -11.45 -1.13 -6.98
C LEU A 62 -12.71 -1.96 -6.76
N LYS A 63 -13.80 -1.66 -7.48
CA LYS A 63 -15.04 -2.45 -7.42
C LYS A 63 -14.84 -3.91 -7.85
N THR A 64 -13.92 -4.18 -8.78
CA THR A 64 -13.63 -5.54 -9.25
C THR A 64 -12.67 -6.28 -8.32
N ILE A 65 -11.66 -5.61 -7.78
CA ILE A 65 -10.63 -6.24 -6.93
C ILE A 65 -11.14 -6.49 -5.51
N LEU A 66 -12.01 -5.64 -4.96
CA LEU A 66 -12.45 -5.76 -3.56
C LEU A 66 -13.13 -7.10 -3.22
N PRO A 67 -14.04 -7.65 -4.07
CA PRO A 67 -14.58 -8.99 -3.85
C PRO A 67 -13.50 -10.08 -3.87
N LEU A 68 -12.51 -9.98 -4.75
CA LEU A 68 -11.40 -10.92 -4.84
C LEU A 68 -10.54 -10.90 -3.56
N ILE A 69 -10.26 -9.71 -3.02
CA ILE A 69 -9.58 -9.57 -1.72
C ILE A 69 -10.39 -10.28 -0.63
N GLY A 70 -11.72 -10.12 -0.61
CA GLY A 70 -12.60 -10.82 0.34
C GLY A 70 -12.49 -12.34 0.23
N VAL A 71 -12.59 -12.89 -0.98
CA VAL A 71 -12.46 -14.33 -1.24
C VAL A 71 -11.09 -14.84 -0.81
N LEU A 72 -10.01 -14.16 -1.19
CA LEU A 72 -8.64 -14.55 -0.82
C LEU A 72 -8.39 -14.44 0.68
N THR A 73 -8.98 -13.47 1.37
CA THR A 73 -8.89 -13.34 2.83
C THR A 73 -9.51 -14.56 3.51
N ILE A 74 -10.70 -14.97 3.07
CA ILE A 74 -11.38 -16.17 3.60
C ILE A 74 -10.56 -17.42 3.27
N ALA A 75 -10.05 -17.55 2.05
CA ALA A 75 -9.20 -18.67 1.64
C ALA A 75 -7.92 -18.76 2.49
N LEU A 76 -7.27 -17.63 2.76
CA LEU A 76 -6.07 -17.58 3.60
C LEU A 76 -6.38 -17.88 5.07
N PHE A 77 -7.53 -17.44 5.59
CA PHE A 77 -7.98 -17.83 6.92
C PHE A 77 -8.19 -19.35 7.02
N LEU A 78 -8.92 -19.94 6.07
CA LEU A 78 -9.23 -21.37 6.03
C LEU A 78 -8.01 -22.24 5.64
N SER A 79 -6.95 -21.64 5.09
CA SER A 79 -5.73 -22.37 4.70
C SER A 79 -5.10 -23.14 5.87
N VAL A 80 -5.37 -22.75 7.11
CA VAL A 80 -4.85 -23.44 8.31
C VAL A 80 -5.39 -24.87 8.49
N TYR A 81 -6.52 -25.19 7.86
CA TYR A 81 -7.10 -26.54 7.87
C TYR A 81 -6.45 -27.48 6.84
N ILE A 82 -5.82 -26.91 5.81
CA ILE A 82 -5.09 -27.68 4.79
C ILE A 82 -3.60 -27.73 5.14
N VAL A 83 -3.05 -26.61 5.58
CA VAL A 83 -1.64 -26.44 5.96
C VAL A 83 -1.57 -26.12 7.46
N PRO A 84 -1.25 -27.11 8.31
CA PRO A 84 -1.24 -26.92 9.75
C PRO A 84 -0.21 -25.86 10.18
N PRO A 85 -0.38 -25.26 11.38
CA PRO A 85 0.61 -24.36 11.96
C PRO A 85 2.00 -25.01 12.02
N THR A 86 3.05 -24.22 11.75
CA THR A 86 4.42 -24.73 11.79
C THR A 86 4.81 -25.14 13.22
N PRO A 87 5.78 -26.04 13.39
CA PRO A 87 6.22 -26.49 14.71
C PRO A 87 6.64 -25.33 15.62
N GLU A 88 7.28 -24.30 15.06
CA GLU A 88 7.73 -23.11 15.80
C GLU A 88 6.55 -22.27 16.30
N ALA A 89 5.44 -22.25 15.56
CA ALA A 89 4.22 -21.57 16.00
C ALA A 89 3.60 -22.28 17.21
N LEU A 90 3.59 -23.62 17.20
CA LEU A 90 3.14 -24.42 18.35
C LEU A 90 4.04 -24.19 19.57
N GLU A 91 5.36 -24.07 19.35
CA GLU A 91 6.29 -23.75 20.41
C GLU A 91 6.14 -22.31 20.95
N ARG A 92 5.80 -21.36 20.09
CA ARG A 92 5.61 -19.96 20.46
C ARG A 92 4.32 -19.74 21.26
N PHE A 93 3.31 -20.57 21.02
CA PHE A 93 2.00 -20.54 21.64
C PHE A 93 1.72 -21.78 22.52
N LYS A 94 2.75 -22.28 23.23
CA LYS A 94 2.67 -23.46 24.13
C LYS A 94 1.53 -23.42 25.15
N ASN A 95 1.06 -22.23 25.53
CA ASN A 95 0.01 -22.04 26.54
C ASN A 95 -1.42 -22.13 25.97
N LEU A 96 -1.58 -22.33 24.65
CA LEU A 96 -2.87 -22.39 23.97
C LEU A 96 -3.16 -23.80 23.48
N SER A 97 -4.44 -24.17 23.40
CA SER A 97 -4.83 -25.45 22.82
C SER A 97 -4.52 -25.50 21.32
N PRO A 98 -4.31 -26.69 20.72
CA PRO A 98 -4.02 -26.80 19.28
C PRO A 98 -5.04 -26.10 18.38
N ASP A 99 -6.32 -26.10 18.77
CA ASP A 99 -7.38 -25.43 18.01
C ASP A 99 -7.34 -23.90 18.16
N GLN A 100 -6.95 -23.39 19.34
CA GLN A 100 -6.72 -21.96 19.53
C GLN A 100 -5.53 -21.46 18.70
N VAL A 101 -4.45 -22.24 18.60
CA VAL A 101 -3.29 -21.88 17.77
C VAL A 101 -3.68 -21.79 16.29
N ARG A 102 -4.48 -22.74 15.79
CA ARG A 102 -5.00 -22.70 14.41
C ARG A 102 -5.78 -21.42 14.15
N LEU A 103 -6.66 -21.04 15.08
CA LEU A 103 -7.46 -19.83 14.95
C LEU A 103 -6.59 -18.56 14.95
N VAL A 104 -5.63 -18.46 15.86
CA VAL A 104 -4.71 -17.30 15.94
C VAL A 104 -3.88 -17.16 14.65
N ILE A 105 -3.35 -18.27 14.13
CA ILE A 105 -2.56 -18.25 12.88
C ILE A 105 -3.44 -17.92 11.67
N GLY A 106 -4.65 -18.50 11.58
CA GLY A 106 -5.61 -18.19 10.52
C GLY A 106 -5.97 -16.70 10.51
N LEU A 107 -6.29 -16.13 11.68
CA LEU A 107 -6.54 -14.70 11.84
C LEU A 107 -5.31 -13.86 11.48
N GLY A 108 -4.12 -14.27 11.93
CA GLY A 108 -2.87 -13.59 11.61
C GLY A 108 -2.60 -13.51 10.11
N ARG A 109 -2.77 -14.61 9.37
CA ARG A 109 -2.64 -14.66 7.90
C ARG A 109 -3.65 -13.73 7.23
N ALA A 110 -4.91 -13.78 7.65
CA ALA A 110 -5.98 -12.96 7.09
C ALA A 110 -5.73 -11.45 7.32
N ILE A 111 -5.38 -11.06 8.55
CA ILE A 111 -5.10 -9.67 8.92
C ILE A 111 -3.89 -9.15 8.15
N ALA A 112 -2.79 -9.91 8.10
CA ALA A 112 -1.59 -9.53 7.36
C ALA A 112 -1.89 -9.31 5.87
N PHE A 113 -2.71 -10.18 5.26
CA PHE A 113 -3.13 -10.05 3.87
C PHE A 113 -3.99 -8.80 3.64
N VAL A 114 -5.02 -8.56 4.45
CA VAL A 114 -5.89 -7.37 4.32
C VAL A 114 -5.09 -6.09 4.53
N MET A 115 -4.17 -6.09 5.49
CA MET A 115 -3.25 -4.98 5.71
C MET A 115 -2.41 -4.70 4.47
N GLY A 116 -1.75 -5.71 3.91
CA GLY A 116 -0.97 -5.57 2.67
C GLY A 116 -1.81 -5.12 1.47
N ALA A 117 -3.00 -5.70 1.28
CA ALA A 117 -3.91 -5.37 0.18
C ALA A 117 -4.43 -3.92 0.27
N SER A 118 -4.70 -3.44 1.49
CA SER A 118 -5.14 -2.06 1.72
C SER A 118 -4.03 -1.04 1.42
N PHE A 119 -2.79 -1.30 1.87
CA PHE A 119 -1.65 -0.46 1.53
C PHE A 119 -1.35 -0.45 0.04
N SER A 120 -1.39 -1.61 -0.62
CA SER A 120 -1.21 -1.72 -2.07
C SER A 120 -2.26 -0.91 -2.84
N THR A 121 -3.52 -1.03 -2.44
CA THR A 121 -4.63 -0.26 -3.02
C THR A 121 -4.42 1.25 -2.81
N ALA A 122 -4.03 1.67 -1.59
CA ALA A 122 -3.79 3.07 -1.28
C ALA A 122 -2.67 3.65 -2.16
N VAL A 123 -1.54 2.96 -2.29
CA VAL A 123 -0.41 3.40 -3.13
C VAL A 123 -0.82 3.48 -4.60
N GLY A 124 -1.57 2.49 -5.13
CA GLY A 124 -2.06 2.53 -6.51
C GLY A 124 -2.98 3.72 -6.79
N GLN A 125 -3.91 4.03 -5.87
CA GLN A 125 -4.83 5.15 -6.01
C GLN A 125 -4.11 6.51 -5.93
N ILE A 126 -3.21 6.66 -4.96
CA ILE A 126 -2.42 7.90 -4.80
C ILE A 126 -1.49 8.09 -5.99
N GLY A 127 -0.81 7.03 -6.42
CA GLY A 127 0.16 7.04 -7.51
C GLY A 127 -0.46 7.49 -8.84
N MET A 128 -1.57 6.87 -9.26
CA MET A 128 -2.22 7.24 -10.52
C MET A 128 -2.73 8.69 -10.48
N ARG A 129 -3.35 9.12 -9.37
CA ARG A 129 -3.82 10.51 -9.23
C ARG A 129 -2.66 11.50 -9.26
N MET A 130 -1.53 11.20 -8.63
CA MET A 130 -0.34 12.04 -8.67
C MET A 130 0.28 12.09 -10.07
N ALA A 131 0.32 10.98 -10.79
CA ALA A 131 0.80 10.94 -12.19
C ALA A 131 -0.07 11.83 -13.10
N VAL A 132 -1.40 11.75 -12.95
CA VAL A 132 -2.34 12.63 -13.68
C VAL A 132 -2.22 14.09 -13.24
N GLN A 133 -1.86 14.39 -12.00
CA GLN A 133 -1.59 15.79 -11.60
C GLN A 133 -0.25 16.30 -12.16
N GLY A 134 0.74 15.41 -12.30
CA GLY A 134 2.07 15.75 -12.79
C GLY A 134 2.12 15.97 -14.31
N ASN A 135 1.40 15.16 -15.10
CA ASN A 135 1.52 15.18 -16.56
C ASN A 135 1.24 16.56 -17.19
N VAL A 136 0.21 17.26 -16.73
CA VAL A 136 -0.19 18.57 -17.25
C VAL A 136 0.81 19.65 -16.86
N ARG A 137 1.46 19.50 -15.70
CA ARG A 137 2.47 20.43 -15.19
C ARG A 137 3.79 20.27 -15.92
N VAL A 138 4.20 19.04 -16.19
CA VAL A 138 5.35 18.74 -17.05
C VAL A 138 5.13 19.31 -18.45
N ALA A 139 3.94 19.09 -19.03
CA ALA A 139 3.60 19.66 -20.32
C ALA A 139 3.63 21.21 -20.30
N SER A 140 3.24 21.85 -19.20
CA SER A 140 3.30 23.31 -19.08
C SER A 140 4.74 23.81 -18.99
N ALA A 141 5.55 23.16 -18.15
CA ALA A 141 6.96 23.47 -17.96
C ALA A 141 7.76 23.36 -19.27
N ALA A 142 7.48 22.33 -20.08
CA ALA A 142 8.11 22.12 -21.39
C ALA A 142 7.89 23.27 -22.39
N ARG A 143 6.90 24.14 -22.15
CA ARG A 143 6.69 25.34 -22.99
C ARG A 143 7.66 26.49 -22.66
N ARG A 144 8.34 26.45 -21.50
CA ARG A 144 9.23 27.51 -21.02
C ARG A 144 10.70 27.12 -21.12
N SER A 145 11.03 25.86 -20.85
CA SER A 145 12.41 25.34 -20.93
C SER A 145 12.42 23.81 -21.08
N PHE A 146 13.52 23.27 -21.59
CA PHE A 146 13.77 21.82 -21.71
C PHE A 146 14.70 21.30 -20.60
#